data_AF-A0A833Z2G8-F1
#
_entry.id   AF-A0A833Z2G8-F1
#
_cell.length_a   1.000
_cell.length_b   1.000
_cell.length_c   1.000
_cell.angle_alpha   90.00
_cell.angle_beta   90.00
_cell.angle_gamma   90.00
#
_symmetry.space_group_name_H-M   'P 1'
#
loop_
_entity.id
_entity.type
_entity.pdbx_description
1 polymer ?
#
loop_
_entity_poly.entity_id
_entity_poly.type
_entity_poly.pdbx_seq_one_letter_code
_entity_poly.pdbx_strand_id
1 'polypeptide(L)'
;MTESKMQLEEQVLTISSEIPKRIQNALKNAEESKQFLNQFLEKETHLFSSINSHLQTAQPWMEDLGAMINQIHEIERHLAYLTWISQIEELSDNIQQYLMTNNVPEAASTLVSMAELDIKLQESSCTHLLSFMRATVKFWHKILKDKLTSDFEEVLAQLHWPFITSSQSQTVGLSRPASAPEIHSNLETLFCQLLKLQTSDELFTEPKQLPEKYSLPASSSVILPIQIMLTPLQKRFRYHFRGNRQTNVISKPEWYLAQVLMWIGNHTQFLDEKIQPILDKVGSSVNARLEFSRGLVILVLEKLAADIPCLLYDDNLFCHLVDEVLLFERELHSVHGYPGTFANCMHILSEETCFQRWLTVERKFALQKMDSMLSSEAAWTSQYKDITDVDEMKVPDCAETFMTLLLVITDRYKNLPTASRKLQFLELQKDLVDDFRIRLTQVMKEETRASLGFRYCAILNAVNYISTVLADWADNVVS
;
A
#
# COMPACT_ATOMS: atom_id res chain seq x y z
N MET A 1 96.02 -16.16 -76.87
CA MET A 1 95.26 -15.10 -76.19
C MET A 1 93.89 -15.04 -76.83
N THR A 2 92.88 -15.25 -76.01
CA THR A 2 91.60 -14.57 -76.18
C THR A 2 90.85 -14.89 -77.50
N GLU A 3 90.67 -16.14 -77.94
CA GLU A 3 89.60 -17.07 -77.51
C GLU A 3 88.52 -16.45 -76.63
N SER A 4 88.89 -15.86 -75.50
CA SER A 4 88.14 -14.84 -74.74
C SER A 4 87.60 -13.66 -75.57
N LYS A 5 88.28 -13.16 -76.62
CA LYS A 5 87.78 -12.07 -77.48
C LYS A 5 86.72 -12.57 -78.44
N MET A 6 86.89 -13.78 -78.97
CA MET A 6 85.90 -14.43 -79.84
C MET A 6 84.66 -14.85 -79.04
N GLN A 7 84.83 -15.35 -77.81
CA GLN A 7 83.74 -15.58 -76.86
C GLN A 7 83.07 -14.26 -76.42
N LEU A 8 83.83 -13.17 -76.23
CA LEU A 8 83.26 -11.85 -75.94
C LEU A 8 82.50 -11.28 -77.14
N GLU A 9 82.98 -11.44 -78.37
CA GLU A 9 82.30 -11.00 -79.59
C GLU A 9 81.04 -11.86 -79.86
N GLU A 10 81.11 -13.17 -79.65
CA GLU A 10 79.96 -14.07 -79.75
C GLU A 10 78.93 -13.81 -78.63
N GLN A 11 79.36 -13.54 -77.39
CA GLN A 11 78.51 -13.11 -76.29
C GLN A 11 77.90 -11.72 -76.55
N VAL A 12 78.65 -10.76 -77.10
CA VAL A 12 78.10 -9.44 -77.47
C VAL A 12 77.14 -9.55 -78.66
N LEU A 13 77.33 -10.47 -79.60
CA LEU A 13 76.38 -10.76 -80.68
C LEU A 13 75.12 -11.50 -80.18
N THR A 14 75.26 -12.44 -79.25
CA THR A 14 74.10 -13.09 -78.61
C THR A 14 73.36 -12.12 -77.70
N ILE A 15 74.05 -11.30 -76.90
CA ILE A 15 73.45 -10.27 -76.05
C ILE A 15 72.81 -9.15 -76.90
N SER A 16 73.46 -8.69 -77.97
CA SER A 16 72.89 -7.67 -78.87
C SER A 16 71.74 -8.19 -79.74
N SER A 17 71.58 -9.51 -79.90
CA SER A 17 70.42 -10.10 -80.59
C SER A 17 69.34 -10.63 -79.64
N GLU A 18 69.69 -11.06 -78.42
CA GLU A 18 68.75 -11.50 -77.38
C GLU A 18 68.09 -10.33 -76.66
N ILE A 19 68.80 -9.23 -76.37
CA ILE A 19 68.20 -8.08 -75.67
C ILE A 19 67.07 -7.46 -76.50
N PRO A 20 67.23 -7.17 -77.80
CA PRO A 20 66.12 -6.68 -78.63
C PRO A 20 64.99 -7.70 -78.73
N LYS A 21 65.27 -9.01 -78.80
CA LYS A 21 64.24 -10.06 -78.79
C LYS A 21 63.50 -10.16 -77.46
N ARG A 22 64.19 -10.00 -76.32
CA ARG A 22 63.58 -9.97 -74.98
C ARG A 22 62.77 -8.70 -74.78
N ILE A 23 63.25 -7.54 -75.23
CA ILE A 23 62.51 -6.28 -75.20
C ILE A 23 61.30 -6.38 -76.12
N GLN A 24 61.43 -6.95 -77.31
CA GLN A 24 60.33 -7.13 -78.26
C GLN A 24 59.30 -8.15 -77.74
N ASN A 25 59.74 -9.24 -77.09
CA ASN A 25 58.84 -10.18 -76.41
C ASN A 25 58.16 -9.53 -75.19
N ALA A 26 58.88 -8.73 -74.40
CA ALA A 26 58.29 -7.99 -73.28
C ALA A 26 57.29 -6.92 -73.75
N LEU A 27 57.60 -6.23 -74.86
CA LEU A 27 56.70 -5.26 -75.49
C LEU A 27 55.45 -5.95 -76.05
N LYS A 28 55.62 -7.09 -76.73
CA LYS A 28 54.52 -7.92 -77.21
C LYS A 28 53.66 -8.45 -76.07
N ASN A 29 54.27 -8.95 -74.99
CA ASN A 29 53.54 -9.39 -73.80
C ASN A 29 52.81 -8.21 -73.11
N ALA A 30 53.39 -7.01 -73.10
CA ALA A 30 52.75 -5.81 -72.57
C ALA A 30 51.59 -5.34 -73.45
N GLU A 31 51.71 -5.43 -74.77
CA GLU A 31 50.63 -5.17 -75.73
C GLU A 31 49.51 -6.20 -75.63
N GLU A 32 49.84 -7.48 -75.52
CA GLU A 32 48.88 -8.56 -75.27
C GLU A 32 48.18 -8.36 -73.91
N SER A 33 48.93 -8.03 -72.85
CA SER A 33 48.36 -7.74 -71.52
C SER A 33 47.46 -6.50 -71.55
N LYS A 34 47.81 -5.47 -72.32
CA LYS A 34 46.98 -4.28 -72.53
C LYS A 34 45.70 -4.62 -73.30
N GLN A 35 45.79 -5.48 -74.32
CA GLN A 35 44.61 -5.99 -75.03
C GLN A 35 43.71 -6.80 -74.09
N PHE A 36 44.27 -7.70 -73.27
CA PHE A 36 43.50 -8.43 -72.26
C PHE A 36 42.84 -7.48 -71.25
N LEU A 37 43.57 -6.50 -70.73
CA LEU A 37 43.02 -5.51 -69.79
C LEU A 37 41.86 -4.74 -70.42
N ASN A 38 42.01 -4.28 -71.67
CA ASN A 38 40.95 -3.58 -72.39
C ASN A 38 39.73 -4.49 -72.61
N GLN A 39 39.93 -5.77 -72.96
CA GLN A 39 38.84 -6.74 -73.06
C GLN A 39 38.14 -6.99 -71.71
N PHE A 40 38.88 -7.01 -70.60
CA PHE A 40 38.29 -7.12 -69.27
C PHE A 40 37.50 -5.88 -68.87
N LEU A 41 37.99 -4.68 -69.18
CA LEU A 41 37.26 -3.41 -68.97
C LEU A 41 35.99 -3.32 -69.82
N GLU A 42 36.04 -3.77 -71.08
CA GLU A 42 34.84 -3.88 -71.93
C GLU A 42 33.83 -4.88 -71.37
N LYS A 43 34.29 -6.02 -70.86
CA LYS A 43 33.42 -7.00 -70.20
C LYS A 43 32.83 -6.46 -68.89
N GLU A 44 33.62 -5.75 -68.10
CA GLU A 44 33.17 -5.12 -66.85
C GLU A 44 32.11 -4.06 -67.12
N THR A 45 32.35 -3.16 -68.08
CA THR A 45 31.38 -2.12 -68.47
C THR A 45 30.10 -2.72 -69.04
N HIS A 46 30.19 -3.78 -69.85
CA HIS A 46 29.03 -4.52 -70.33
C HIS A 46 28.27 -5.22 -69.19
N LEU A 47 28.98 -5.83 -68.24
CA LEU A 47 28.35 -6.47 -67.09
C LEU A 47 27.67 -5.42 -66.19
N PHE A 48 28.32 -4.30 -65.96
CA PHE A 48 27.77 -3.19 -65.18
C PHE A 48 26.50 -2.62 -65.82
N SER A 49 26.51 -2.38 -67.15
CA SER A 49 25.32 -1.90 -67.85
C SER A 49 24.20 -2.94 -67.88
N SER A 50 24.54 -4.23 -68.02
CA SER A 50 23.58 -5.33 -67.94
C SER A 50 22.95 -5.43 -66.55
N ILE A 51 23.74 -5.36 -65.47
CA ILE A 51 23.23 -5.33 -64.08
C ILE A 51 22.34 -4.12 -63.85
N ASN A 52 22.75 -2.94 -64.29
CA ASN A 52 21.99 -1.72 -64.07
C ASN A 52 20.68 -1.70 -64.88
N SER A 53 20.70 -2.23 -66.10
CA SER A 53 19.48 -2.46 -66.89
C SER A 53 18.56 -3.48 -66.22
N HIS A 54 19.10 -4.57 -65.65
CA HIS A 54 18.32 -5.53 -64.89
C HIS A 54 17.74 -4.93 -63.61
N LEU A 55 18.46 -4.04 -62.91
CA LEU A 55 17.96 -3.33 -61.72
C LEU A 55 16.90 -2.26 -62.06
N GLN A 56 17.04 -1.57 -63.19
CA GLN A 56 16.00 -0.65 -63.66
C GLN A 56 14.74 -1.39 -64.11
N THR A 57 14.93 -2.52 -64.82
CA THR A 57 13.81 -3.40 -65.15
C THR A 57 13.22 -3.97 -63.86
N ALA A 58 14.08 -4.33 -62.90
CA ALA A 58 13.99 -4.59 -61.43
C ALA A 58 12.94 -3.85 -60.60
N GLN A 59 12.98 -2.54 -60.77
CA GLN A 59 12.45 -1.59 -59.82
C GLN A 59 10.91 -1.63 -59.72
N PRO A 60 10.14 -1.61 -60.83
CA PRO A 60 8.68 -1.48 -60.76
C PRO A 60 8.01 -2.70 -60.12
N TRP A 61 8.52 -3.90 -60.40
CA TRP A 61 8.00 -5.15 -59.83
C TRP A 61 8.39 -5.30 -58.37
N MET A 62 9.56 -4.78 -57.95
CA MET A 62 9.88 -4.66 -56.53
C MET A 62 8.95 -3.67 -55.79
N GLU A 63 8.61 -2.55 -56.42
CA GLU A 63 7.63 -1.59 -55.87
C GLU A 63 6.22 -2.20 -55.79
N ASP A 64 5.77 -2.89 -56.84
CA ASP A 64 4.47 -3.58 -56.88
C ASP A 64 4.40 -4.73 -55.85
N LEU A 65 5.46 -5.54 -55.73
CA LEU A 65 5.57 -6.56 -54.69
C LEU A 65 5.57 -5.93 -53.29
N GLY A 66 6.28 -4.82 -53.10
CA GLY A 66 6.26 -4.06 -51.85
C GLY A 66 4.85 -3.56 -51.50
N ALA A 67 4.10 -3.06 -52.48
CA ALA A 67 2.72 -2.64 -52.30
C ALA A 67 1.80 -3.82 -51.94
N MET A 68 1.93 -4.96 -52.62
CA MET A 68 1.17 -6.17 -52.28
C MET A 68 1.52 -6.70 -50.88
N ILE A 69 2.79 -6.71 -50.49
CA ILE A 69 3.22 -7.11 -49.14
C ILE A 69 2.62 -6.18 -48.08
N ASN A 70 2.54 -4.87 -48.35
CA ASN A 70 1.88 -3.93 -47.44
C ASN A 70 0.38 -4.18 -47.33
N GLN A 71 -0.30 -4.49 -48.44
CA GLN A 71 -1.72 -4.87 -48.44
C GLN A 71 -1.95 -6.17 -47.65
N ILE A 72 -1.07 -7.16 -47.79
CA ILE A 72 -1.15 -8.40 -47.01
C ILE A 72 -1.02 -8.10 -45.51
N HIS A 73 -0.02 -7.31 -45.10
CA HIS A 73 0.12 -6.90 -43.70
C HIS A 73 -1.09 -6.13 -43.17
N GLU A 74 -1.71 -5.28 -44.00
CA GLU A 74 -2.92 -4.55 -43.61
C GLU A 74 -4.11 -5.51 -43.40
N ILE A 75 -4.31 -6.47 -44.31
CA ILE A 75 -5.36 -7.49 -44.18
C ILE A 75 -5.11 -8.37 -42.94
N GLU A 76 -3.87 -8.79 -42.69
CA GLU A 76 -3.49 -9.56 -41.51
C GLU A 76 -3.83 -8.81 -40.21
N ARG A 77 -3.60 -7.49 -40.16
CA ARG A 77 -3.97 -6.66 -39.02
C ARG A 77 -5.48 -6.59 -38.81
N HIS A 78 -6.26 -6.42 -39.88
CA HIS A 78 -7.73 -6.41 -39.81
C HIS A 78 -8.29 -7.77 -39.38
N LEU A 79 -7.72 -8.87 -39.91
CA LEU A 79 -8.08 -10.23 -39.51
C LEU A 79 -7.79 -10.47 -38.03
N ALA A 80 -6.61 -10.07 -37.55
CA ALA A 80 -6.27 -10.19 -36.14
C ALA A 80 -7.26 -9.42 -35.25
N TYR A 81 -7.62 -8.20 -35.64
CA TYR A 81 -8.60 -7.38 -34.93
C TYR A 81 -9.99 -8.05 -34.86
N LEU A 82 -10.50 -8.56 -35.99
CA LEU A 82 -11.78 -9.26 -36.03
C LEU A 82 -11.76 -10.57 -35.25
N THR A 83 -10.63 -11.28 -35.24
CA THR A 83 -10.45 -12.51 -34.46
C THR A 83 -10.57 -12.21 -32.97
N TRP A 84 -9.98 -11.10 -32.50
CA TRP A 84 -10.15 -10.67 -31.12
C TRP A 84 -11.60 -10.31 -30.78
N ILE A 85 -12.30 -9.56 -31.64
CA ILE A 85 -13.72 -9.26 -31.43
C ILE A 85 -14.54 -10.55 -31.32
N SER A 86 -14.35 -11.48 -32.24
CA SER A 86 -15.06 -12.76 -32.22
C SER A 86 -14.83 -13.53 -30.92
N GLN A 87 -13.60 -13.52 -30.38
CA GLN A 87 -13.31 -14.17 -29.09
C GLN A 87 -13.99 -13.47 -27.91
N ILE A 88 -14.04 -12.14 -27.91
CA ILE A 88 -14.71 -11.35 -26.87
C ILE A 88 -16.22 -11.61 -26.90
N GLU A 89 -16.81 -11.66 -28.09
CA GLU A 89 -18.23 -11.99 -28.29
C GLU A 89 -18.54 -13.42 -27.86
N GLU A 90 -17.71 -14.41 -28.24
CA GLU A 90 -17.87 -15.80 -27.81
C GLU A 90 -17.84 -15.95 -26.27
N LEU A 91 -16.90 -15.28 -25.60
CA LEU A 91 -16.85 -15.26 -24.14
C LEU A 91 -18.09 -14.60 -23.52
N SER A 92 -18.57 -13.52 -24.14
CA SER A 92 -19.80 -12.84 -23.73
C SER A 92 -21.03 -13.75 -23.87
N ASP A 93 -21.15 -14.46 -24.99
CA ASP A 93 -22.24 -15.40 -25.25
C ASP A 93 -22.20 -16.58 -24.27
N ASN A 94 -21.01 -17.10 -23.97
CA ASN A 94 -20.82 -18.14 -22.96
C ASN A 94 -21.29 -17.68 -21.58
N ILE A 95 -20.93 -16.45 -21.14
CA ILE A 95 -21.42 -15.88 -19.87
C ILE A 95 -22.95 -15.81 -19.88
N GLN A 96 -23.55 -15.32 -20.96
CA GLN A 96 -25.00 -15.23 -21.09
C GLN A 96 -25.67 -16.61 -20.99
N GLN A 97 -25.15 -17.61 -21.70
CA GLN A 97 -25.68 -18.97 -21.68
C GLN A 97 -25.58 -19.61 -20.28
N TYR A 98 -24.46 -19.43 -19.59
CA TYR A 98 -24.30 -19.90 -18.20
C TYR A 98 -25.29 -19.21 -17.26
N LEU A 99 -25.54 -17.92 -17.43
CA LEU A 99 -26.55 -17.20 -16.64
C LEU A 99 -27.98 -17.70 -16.91
N MET A 100 -28.33 -18.01 -18.16
CA MET A 100 -29.64 -18.56 -18.53
C MET A 100 -29.87 -19.97 -17.97
N THR A 101 -28.81 -20.77 -17.84
CA THR A 101 -28.85 -22.13 -17.25
C THR A 101 -28.64 -22.13 -15.73
N ASN A 102 -28.56 -20.94 -15.12
CA ASN A 102 -28.27 -20.71 -13.71
C ASN A 102 -26.94 -21.30 -13.22
N ASN A 103 -25.97 -21.47 -14.12
CA ASN A 103 -24.63 -21.94 -13.81
C ASN A 103 -23.68 -20.76 -13.51
N VAL A 104 -23.90 -20.11 -12.36
CA VAL A 104 -23.17 -18.91 -11.94
C VAL A 104 -21.65 -19.13 -11.70
N PRO A 105 -21.16 -20.27 -11.14
CA PRO A 105 -19.73 -20.44 -10.94
C PRO A 105 -18.92 -20.45 -12.25
N GLU A 106 -19.48 -20.99 -13.31
CA GLU A 106 -18.89 -21.07 -14.63
C GLU A 106 -18.92 -19.70 -15.31
N ALA A 107 -20.04 -18.97 -15.18
CA ALA A 107 -20.12 -17.57 -15.63
C ALA A 107 -19.04 -16.70 -14.97
N ALA A 108 -18.83 -16.83 -13.65
CA ALA A 108 -17.78 -16.11 -12.94
C ALA A 108 -16.37 -16.49 -13.41
N SER A 109 -16.13 -17.77 -13.69
CA SER A 109 -14.82 -18.25 -14.17
C SER A 109 -14.51 -17.77 -15.60
N THR A 110 -15.53 -17.70 -16.46
CA THR A 110 -15.41 -17.12 -17.81
C THR A 110 -15.15 -15.62 -17.74
N LEU A 111 -15.78 -14.89 -16.81
CA LEU A 111 -15.50 -13.47 -16.60
C LEU A 111 -14.06 -13.22 -16.11
N VAL A 112 -13.51 -14.07 -15.25
CA VAL A 112 -12.09 -13.98 -14.85
C VAL A 112 -11.19 -14.14 -16.07
N SER A 113 -11.47 -15.14 -16.92
CA SER A 113 -10.72 -15.35 -18.17
C SER A 113 -10.81 -14.12 -19.09
N MET A 114 -11.99 -13.48 -19.14
CA MET A 114 -12.19 -12.23 -19.87
C MET A 114 -11.36 -11.09 -19.24
N ALA A 115 -11.36 -10.92 -17.93
CA ALA A 115 -10.54 -9.89 -17.26
C ALA A 115 -9.02 -10.11 -17.48
N GLU A 116 -8.55 -11.36 -17.51
CA GLU A 116 -7.16 -11.68 -17.87
C GLU A 116 -6.82 -11.30 -19.31
N LEU A 117 -7.75 -11.49 -20.24
CA LEU A 117 -7.58 -11.03 -21.62
C LEU A 117 -7.51 -9.50 -21.71
N ASP A 118 -8.34 -8.79 -20.94
CA ASP A 118 -8.28 -7.32 -20.87
C ASP A 118 -6.90 -6.83 -20.38
N ILE A 119 -6.32 -7.50 -19.37
CA ILE A 119 -4.97 -7.21 -18.87
C ILE A 119 -3.92 -7.45 -19.96
N LYS A 120 -3.98 -8.61 -20.64
CA LYS A 120 -3.04 -8.95 -21.72
C LYS A 120 -3.12 -7.98 -22.89
N LEU A 121 -4.32 -7.50 -23.21
CA LEU A 121 -4.54 -6.59 -24.32
C LEU A 121 -4.06 -5.17 -24.02
N GLN A 122 -3.82 -4.76 -22.75
CA GLN A 122 -3.43 -3.38 -22.42
C GLN A 122 -2.16 -2.88 -23.15
N GLU A 123 -1.27 -3.77 -23.58
CA GLU A 123 -0.06 -3.42 -24.34
C GLU A 123 -0.37 -3.02 -25.80
N SER A 124 -1.58 -3.29 -26.28
CA SER A 124 -1.99 -3.01 -27.65
C SER A 124 -2.20 -1.52 -27.91
N SER A 125 -1.81 -1.05 -29.09
CA SER A 125 -2.10 0.31 -29.56
C SER A 125 -3.56 0.50 -30.02
N CYS A 126 -4.37 -0.56 -30.04
CA CYS A 126 -5.75 -0.54 -30.53
C CYS A 126 -6.74 -0.02 -29.46
N THR A 127 -6.83 1.30 -29.29
CA THR A 127 -7.66 1.94 -28.26
C THR A 127 -9.14 1.55 -28.30
N HIS A 128 -9.74 1.40 -29.49
CA HIS A 128 -11.14 1.01 -29.63
C HIS A 128 -11.40 -0.43 -29.15
N LEU A 129 -10.52 -1.37 -29.48
CA LEU A 129 -10.62 -2.75 -29.00
C LEU A 129 -10.50 -2.82 -27.48
N LEU A 130 -9.56 -2.06 -26.90
CA LEU A 130 -9.39 -1.96 -25.44
C LEU A 130 -10.63 -1.37 -24.78
N SER A 131 -11.19 -0.31 -25.35
CA SER A 131 -12.40 0.30 -24.82
C SER A 131 -13.60 -0.65 -24.87
N PHE A 132 -13.76 -1.41 -25.96
CA PHE A 132 -14.80 -2.42 -26.11
C PHE A 132 -14.61 -3.55 -25.09
N MET A 133 -13.40 -4.09 -24.99
CA MET A 133 -13.08 -5.15 -24.03
C MET A 133 -13.36 -4.73 -22.59
N ARG A 134 -12.85 -3.56 -22.18
CA ARG A 134 -13.07 -2.98 -20.85
C ARG A 134 -14.56 -2.76 -20.57
N ALA A 135 -15.32 -2.28 -21.55
CA ALA A 135 -16.76 -2.08 -21.42
C ALA A 135 -17.50 -3.40 -21.25
N THR A 136 -17.14 -4.43 -22.02
CA THR A 136 -17.75 -5.77 -21.93
C THR A 136 -17.45 -6.45 -20.58
N VAL A 137 -16.20 -6.40 -20.10
CA VAL A 137 -15.85 -6.88 -18.75
C VAL A 137 -16.65 -6.14 -17.69
N LYS A 138 -16.73 -4.80 -17.78
CA LYS A 138 -17.50 -3.98 -16.82
C LYS A 138 -18.98 -4.30 -16.82
N PHE A 139 -19.56 -4.53 -18.00
CA PHE A 139 -20.97 -4.89 -18.16
C PHE A 139 -21.29 -6.21 -17.46
N TRP A 140 -20.53 -7.27 -17.75
CA TRP A 140 -20.74 -8.58 -17.14
C TRP A 140 -20.40 -8.61 -15.66
N HIS A 141 -19.33 -7.93 -15.25
CA HIS A 141 -18.96 -7.77 -13.85
C HIS A 141 -20.10 -7.17 -13.04
N LYS A 142 -20.72 -6.10 -13.55
CA LYS A 142 -21.86 -5.47 -12.87
C LYS A 142 -23.03 -6.44 -12.70
N ILE A 143 -23.43 -7.14 -13.76
CA ILE A 143 -24.56 -8.08 -13.72
C ILE A 143 -24.30 -9.22 -12.72
N LEU A 144 -23.12 -9.83 -12.79
CA LEU A 144 -22.75 -10.93 -11.90
C LEU A 144 -22.60 -10.46 -10.45
N LYS A 145 -21.96 -9.31 -10.23
CA LYS A 145 -21.83 -8.71 -8.90
C LYS A 145 -23.19 -8.40 -8.29
N ASP A 146 -24.10 -7.78 -9.03
CA ASP A 146 -25.44 -7.45 -8.53
C ASP A 146 -26.23 -8.72 -8.15
N LYS A 147 -26.22 -9.75 -9.01
CA LYS A 147 -26.88 -11.03 -8.74
C LYS A 147 -26.28 -11.74 -7.52
N LEU A 148 -24.96 -11.94 -7.49
CA LEU A 148 -24.28 -12.62 -6.40
C LEU A 148 -24.38 -11.85 -5.08
N THR A 149 -24.37 -10.51 -5.12
CA THR A 149 -24.57 -9.69 -3.92
C THR A 149 -25.97 -9.91 -3.36
N SER A 150 -27.01 -9.92 -4.20
CA SER A 150 -28.39 -10.18 -3.77
C SER A 150 -28.51 -11.57 -3.13
N ASP A 151 -28.03 -12.61 -3.80
CA ASP A 151 -28.09 -13.99 -3.31
C ASP A 151 -27.31 -14.14 -1.98
N PHE A 152 -26.16 -13.47 -1.87
CA PHE A 152 -25.34 -13.48 -0.66
C PHE A 152 -25.98 -12.71 0.49
N GLU A 153 -26.61 -11.56 0.24
CA GLU A 153 -27.36 -10.81 1.24
C GLU A 153 -28.55 -11.61 1.78
N GLU A 154 -29.24 -12.39 0.94
CA GLU A 154 -30.32 -13.30 1.39
C GLU A 154 -29.79 -14.40 2.32
N VAL A 155 -28.66 -15.03 1.98
CA VAL A 155 -28.02 -16.04 2.84
C VAL A 155 -27.56 -15.43 4.16
N LEU A 156 -26.95 -14.24 4.13
CA LEU A 156 -26.56 -13.50 5.32
C LEU A 156 -27.76 -13.16 6.20
N ALA A 157 -28.89 -12.76 5.62
CA ALA A 157 -30.13 -12.48 6.35
C ALA A 157 -30.67 -13.74 7.06
N GLN A 158 -30.59 -14.91 6.43
CA GLN A 158 -30.95 -16.19 7.06
C GLN A 158 -30.04 -16.56 8.23
N LEU A 159 -28.78 -16.14 8.19
CA LEU A 159 -27.82 -16.27 9.28
C LEU A 159 -27.95 -15.19 10.35
N HIS A 160 -28.96 -14.31 10.25
CA HIS A 160 -29.15 -13.14 11.11
C HIS A 160 -27.95 -12.18 11.14
N TRP A 161 -27.22 -12.10 10.02
CA TRP A 161 -26.14 -11.15 9.85
C TRP A 161 -26.68 -9.73 9.62
N PRO A 162 -26.02 -8.67 10.14
CA PRO A 162 -24.90 -8.69 11.08
C PRO A 162 -25.34 -8.95 12.54
N PHE A 163 -24.42 -9.46 13.36
CA PHE A 163 -24.62 -9.68 14.80
C PHE A 163 -24.50 -8.36 15.58
N ILE A 164 -25.66 -7.76 15.88
CA ILE A 164 -25.72 -6.50 16.63
C ILE A 164 -25.50 -6.73 18.13
N THR A 165 -25.88 -7.92 18.64
CA THR A 165 -25.67 -8.32 20.04
C THR A 165 -24.87 -9.61 20.14
N SER A 166 -24.11 -9.78 21.23
CA SER A 166 -23.30 -10.98 21.49
C SER A 166 -24.13 -12.27 21.63
N SER A 167 -25.41 -12.16 22.00
CA SER A 167 -26.33 -13.29 22.03
C SER A 167 -26.64 -13.87 20.65
N GLN A 168 -26.65 -13.04 19.60
CA GLN A 168 -26.95 -13.47 18.24
C GLN A 168 -25.83 -14.32 17.63
N SER A 169 -24.57 -14.02 17.95
CA SER A 169 -23.43 -14.81 17.49
C SER A 169 -23.43 -16.22 18.12
N GLN A 170 -23.81 -16.32 19.40
CA GLN A 170 -23.87 -17.61 20.12
C GLN A 170 -25.03 -18.50 19.66
N THR A 171 -26.19 -17.91 19.28
CA THR A 171 -27.34 -18.69 18.82
C THR A 171 -27.11 -19.41 17.50
N VAL A 172 -26.30 -18.85 16.58
CA VAL A 172 -25.96 -19.51 15.31
C VAL A 172 -25.16 -20.81 15.55
N GLY A 173 -24.43 -20.92 16.67
CA GLY A 173 -23.76 -22.16 17.08
C GLY A 173 -24.67 -23.20 17.74
N LEU A 174 -25.80 -22.79 18.32
CA LEU A 174 -26.62 -23.63 19.21
C LEU A 174 -27.96 -24.08 18.61
N SER A 175 -28.62 -23.25 17.80
CA SER A 175 -29.82 -23.66 17.07
C SER A 175 -29.42 -24.26 15.73
N ARG A 176 -29.42 -25.60 15.62
CA ARG A 176 -29.32 -26.32 14.34
C ARG A 176 -30.73 -26.52 13.77
N PRO A 177 -31.26 -25.62 12.93
CA PRO A 177 -32.33 -26.01 12.02
C PRO A 177 -31.78 -27.10 11.08
N ALA A 178 -32.65 -28.00 10.61
CA ALA A 178 -32.27 -29.08 9.70
C ALA A 178 -31.58 -28.58 8.40
N SER A 179 -31.82 -27.32 8.02
CA SER A 179 -31.25 -26.63 6.86
C SER A 179 -29.88 -25.94 7.09
N ALA A 180 -29.33 -25.94 8.31
CA ALA A 180 -28.06 -25.29 8.62
C ALA A 180 -26.87 -25.70 7.72
N PRO A 181 -26.64 -27.00 7.38
CA PRO A 181 -25.53 -27.38 6.51
C PRO A 181 -25.70 -26.87 5.07
N GLU A 182 -26.93 -26.79 4.56
CA GLU A 182 -27.22 -26.28 3.21
C GLU A 182 -26.94 -24.78 3.13
N ILE A 183 -27.35 -24.01 4.14
CA ILE A 183 -27.10 -22.56 4.22
C ILE A 183 -25.58 -22.28 4.24
N HIS A 184 -24.81 -23.07 5.01
CA HIS A 184 -23.36 -22.94 5.04
C HIS A 184 -22.68 -23.33 3.73
N SER A 185 -23.15 -24.38 3.05
CA SER A 185 -22.66 -24.75 1.72
C SER A 185 -22.93 -23.66 0.67
N ASN A 186 -24.12 -23.04 0.75
CA ASN A 186 -24.48 -21.92 -0.12
C ASN A 186 -23.63 -20.69 0.17
N LEU A 187 -23.39 -20.38 1.45
CA LEU A 187 -22.48 -19.31 1.88
C LEU A 187 -21.08 -19.52 1.30
N GLU A 188 -20.51 -20.72 1.45
CA GLU A 188 -19.18 -21.07 0.92
C GLU A 188 -19.11 -20.91 -0.60
N THR A 189 -20.15 -21.38 -1.30
CA THR A 189 -20.22 -21.29 -2.77
C THR A 189 -20.26 -19.84 -3.24
N LEU A 190 -21.16 -19.03 -2.68
CA LEU A 190 -21.31 -17.61 -3.03
C LEU A 190 -20.07 -16.81 -2.65
N PHE A 191 -19.46 -17.09 -1.49
CA PHE A 191 -18.23 -16.44 -1.06
C PHE A 191 -17.08 -16.70 -2.04
N CYS A 192 -16.89 -17.95 -2.46
CA CYS A 192 -15.89 -18.32 -3.47
C CYS A 192 -16.16 -17.65 -4.82
N GLN A 193 -17.42 -17.57 -5.25
CA GLN A 193 -17.79 -16.90 -6.51
C GLN A 193 -17.53 -15.39 -6.46
N LEU A 194 -17.88 -14.73 -5.35
CA LEU A 194 -17.57 -13.32 -5.14
C LEU A 194 -16.06 -13.08 -5.05
N LEU A 195 -15.30 -14.01 -4.47
CA LEU A 195 -13.84 -13.91 -4.44
C LEU A 195 -13.22 -14.03 -5.84
N LYS A 196 -13.78 -14.87 -6.72
CA LYS A 196 -13.35 -14.92 -8.14
C LYS A 196 -13.57 -13.58 -8.86
N LEU A 197 -14.63 -12.84 -8.51
CA LEU A 197 -14.90 -11.51 -9.06
C LEU A 197 -13.96 -10.41 -8.52
N GLN A 198 -13.09 -10.71 -7.55
CA GLN A 198 -12.18 -9.72 -6.98
C GLN A 198 -11.28 -9.07 -8.03
N THR A 199 -10.68 -9.86 -8.93
CA THR A 199 -9.76 -9.36 -9.96
C THR A 199 -10.43 -8.34 -10.86
N SER A 200 -11.66 -8.60 -11.30
CA SER A 200 -12.41 -7.64 -12.10
C SER A 200 -12.89 -6.44 -11.29
N ASP A 201 -13.20 -6.61 -10.00
CA ASP A 201 -13.62 -5.51 -9.12
C ASP A 201 -12.51 -4.48 -8.89
N GLU A 202 -11.27 -4.94 -8.75
CA GLU A 202 -10.08 -4.09 -8.57
C GLU A 202 -9.75 -3.24 -9.81
N LEU A 203 -10.15 -3.69 -11.00
CA LEU A 203 -9.99 -2.90 -12.24
C LEU A 203 -10.91 -1.68 -12.29
N PHE A 204 -12.02 -1.70 -11.55
CA PHE A 204 -13.07 -0.67 -11.65
C PHE A 204 -13.27 0.14 -10.37
N THR A 205 -12.81 -0.37 -9.24
CA THR A 205 -13.05 0.25 -7.93
C THR A 205 -11.80 0.98 -7.48
N GLU A 206 -11.85 2.32 -7.54
CA GLU A 206 -10.83 3.11 -6.85
C GLU A 206 -10.97 2.90 -5.33
N PRO A 207 -9.87 2.61 -4.62
CA PRO A 207 -9.91 2.49 -3.18
C PRO A 207 -10.40 3.83 -2.60
N LYS A 208 -11.41 3.78 -1.72
CA LYS A 208 -11.84 4.96 -0.96
C LYS A 208 -10.70 5.38 -0.04
N GLN A 209 -9.98 6.42 -0.45
CA GLN A 209 -8.88 6.97 0.31
C GLN A 209 -9.37 8.19 1.10
N LEU A 210 -8.96 8.26 2.36
CA LEU A 210 -9.03 9.50 3.12
C LEU A 210 -8.17 10.57 2.42
N PRO A 211 -8.44 11.86 2.64
CA PRO A 211 -7.68 12.94 2.01
C PRO A 211 -6.16 12.77 2.18
N GLU A 212 -5.39 13.12 1.14
CA GLU A 212 -3.91 12.94 1.09
C GLU A 212 -3.15 13.56 2.26
N LYS A 213 -3.74 14.55 2.95
CA LYS A 213 -3.16 15.15 4.16
C LYS A 213 -2.93 14.14 5.29
N TYR A 214 -3.62 13.00 5.29
CA TYR A 214 -3.39 11.92 6.23
C TYR A 214 -2.38 10.93 5.65
N SER A 215 -1.21 10.83 6.29
CA SER A 215 -0.16 9.89 5.89
C SER A 215 -0.52 8.45 6.27
N LEU A 216 -1.39 7.81 5.50
CA LEU A 216 -1.86 6.44 5.76
C LEU A 216 -0.94 5.39 5.12
N PRO A 217 -0.77 4.21 5.73
CA PRO A 217 -0.05 3.10 5.11
C PRO A 217 -0.74 2.66 3.82
N ALA A 218 0.04 2.30 2.80
CA ALA A 218 -0.50 1.68 1.59
C ALA A 218 -1.19 0.36 1.97
N SER A 219 -2.44 0.19 1.56
CA SER A 219 -3.17 -1.05 1.79
C SER A 219 -4.11 -1.35 0.63
N SER A 220 -4.20 -2.63 0.25
CA SER A 220 -5.11 -3.11 -0.79
C SER A 220 -6.57 -2.85 -0.40
N SER A 221 -7.52 -2.87 -1.33
CA SER A 221 -8.94 -2.79 -0.93
C SER A 221 -9.34 -3.99 -0.06
N VAL A 222 -10.40 -3.86 0.73
CA VAL A 222 -10.96 -5.02 1.46
C VAL A 222 -11.52 -6.01 0.44
N ILE A 223 -11.38 -7.32 0.62
CA ILE A 223 -11.93 -8.27 -0.35
C ILE A 223 -13.45 -8.14 -0.53
N LEU A 224 -13.94 -8.29 -1.75
CA LEU A 224 -15.32 -8.04 -2.17
C LEU A 224 -16.38 -8.73 -1.28
N PRO A 225 -16.26 -10.04 -0.96
CA PRO A 225 -17.23 -10.68 -0.07
C PRO A 225 -17.35 -9.97 1.28
N ILE A 226 -16.22 -9.56 1.87
CA ILE A 226 -16.18 -8.87 3.16
C ILE A 226 -16.70 -7.42 3.03
N GLN A 227 -16.45 -6.74 1.91
CA GLN A 227 -17.06 -5.42 1.64
C GLN A 227 -18.60 -5.50 1.67
N ILE A 228 -19.19 -6.55 1.09
CA ILE A 228 -20.63 -6.78 1.12
C ILE A 228 -21.09 -7.04 2.56
N MET A 229 -20.41 -7.92 3.30
CA MET A 229 -20.71 -8.20 4.72
C MET A 229 -20.65 -6.95 5.60
N LEU A 230 -19.77 -5.99 5.30
CA LEU A 230 -19.65 -4.72 6.02
C LEU A 230 -20.79 -3.73 5.71
N THR A 231 -21.42 -3.83 4.53
CA THR A 231 -22.38 -2.82 4.03
C THR A 231 -23.53 -2.51 5.01
N PRO A 232 -24.20 -3.50 5.65
CA PRO A 232 -25.23 -3.23 6.66
C PRO A 232 -24.71 -2.43 7.85
N LEU A 233 -23.50 -2.73 8.34
CA LEU A 233 -22.88 -2.01 9.46
C LEU A 233 -22.45 -0.61 9.06
N GLN A 234 -21.92 -0.43 7.84
CA GLN A 234 -21.60 0.90 7.32
C GLN A 234 -22.85 1.79 7.20
N LYS A 235 -23.97 1.23 6.69
CA LYS A 235 -25.26 1.93 6.62
C LYS A 235 -25.73 2.32 8.02
N ARG A 236 -25.65 1.40 8.99
CA ARG A 236 -26.02 1.65 10.39
C ARG A 236 -25.14 2.73 11.04
N PHE A 237 -23.82 2.66 10.86
CA PHE A 237 -22.88 3.65 11.38
C PHE A 237 -23.19 5.05 10.82
N ARG A 238 -23.37 5.16 9.49
CA ARG A 238 -23.73 6.44 8.85
C ARG A 238 -25.09 6.94 9.34
N TYR A 239 -26.06 6.05 9.54
CA TYR A 239 -27.36 6.45 10.06
C TYR A 239 -27.27 7.07 11.46
N HIS A 240 -26.51 6.48 12.39
CA HIS A 240 -26.43 6.93 13.79
C HIS A 240 -25.41 8.07 14.01
N PHE A 241 -24.26 8.00 13.36
CA PHE A 241 -23.10 8.86 13.65
C PHE A 241 -22.74 9.82 12.50
N ARG A 242 -23.68 10.08 11.60
CA ARG A 242 -23.62 11.18 10.62
C ARG A 242 -24.96 11.92 10.57
N GLY A 243 -24.92 13.16 10.08
CA GLY A 243 -26.11 14.01 9.97
C GLY A 243 -26.68 14.46 11.32
N ASN A 244 -27.99 14.69 11.39
CA ASN A 244 -28.65 15.39 12.50
C ASN A 244 -29.29 14.45 13.54
N ARG A 245 -28.77 13.22 13.72
CA ARG A 245 -29.30 12.30 14.74
C ARG A 245 -28.83 12.70 16.13
N GLN A 246 -29.67 12.43 17.14
CA GLN A 246 -29.31 12.58 18.56
C GLN A 246 -28.14 11.67 19.00
N THR A 247 -27.84 10.64 18.22
CA THR A 247 -26.71 9.74 18.44
C THR A 247 -25.40 10.27 17.86
N ASN A 248 -25.45 11.30 17.01
CA ASN A 248 -24.28 11.98 16.47
C ASN A 248 -23.89 13.16 17.37
N VAL A 249 -23.29 12.86 18.51
CA VAL A 249 -22.88 13.88 19.50
C VAL A 249 -21.37 13.99 19.50
N ILE A 250 -20.85 15.15 19.08
CA ILE A 250 -19.41 15.37 18.92
C ILE A 250 -18.64 15.32 20.25
N SER A 251 -19.32 15.64 21.37
CA SER A 251 -18.75 15.55 22.72
C SER A 251 -18.78 14.14 23.31
N LYS A 252 -19.30 13.15 22.56
CA LYS A 252 -19.44 11.75 22.99
C LYS A 252 -18.82 10.77 21.98
N PRO A 253 -17.51 10.89 21.69
CA PRO A 253 -16.84 9.99 20.75
C PRO A 253 -16.84 8.53 21.21
N GLU A 254 -16.90 8.27 22.51
CA GLU A 254 -16.98 6.93 23.10
C GLU A 254 -18.13 6.10 22.51
N TRP A 255 -19.22 6.74 22.06
CA TRP A 255 -20.39 6.05 21.51
C TRP A 255 -20.09 5.33 20.21
N TYR A 256 -19.44 5.99 19.25
CA TYR A 256 -19.14 5.35 17.97
C TYR A 256 -17.91 4.45 18.07
N LEU A 257 -16.94 4.79 18.93
CA LEU A 257 -15.74 3.99 19.18
C LEU A 257 -16.10 2.64 19.81
N ALA A 258 -16.84 2.64 20.92
CA ALA A 258 -17.29 1.42 21.59
C ALA A 258 -18.22 0.60 20.70
N GLN A 259 -19.06 1.24 19.89
CA GLN A 259 -19.94 0.54 18.95
C GLN A 259 -19.14 -0.25 17.90
N VAL A 260 -18.04 0.30 17.41
CA VAL A 260 -17.17 -0.38 16.44
C VAL A 260 -16.41 -1.53 17.10
N LEU A 261 -15.85 -1.35 18.30
CA LEU A 261 -15.21 -2.43 19.06
C LEU A 261 -16.19 -3.58 19.33
N MET A 262 -17.40 -3.26 19.75
CA MET A 262 -18.45 -4.26 19.97
C MET A 262 -18.78 -5.03 18.69
N TRP A 263 -18.88 -4.35 17.53
CA TRP A 263 -19.07 -5.06 16.26
C TRP A 263 -17.88 -5.94 15.91
N ILE A 264 -16.64 -5.50 16.08
CA ILE A 264 -15.47 -6.36 15.84
C ILE A 264 -15.53 -7.62 16.73
N GLY A 265 -15.80 -7.44 18.02
CA GLY A 265 -15.93 -8.54 18.98
C GLY A 265 -17.05 -9.53 18.61
N ASN A 266 -18.26 -9.04 18.34
CA ASN A 266 -19.43 -9.88 18.07
C ASN A 266 -19.27 -10.78 16.83
N HIS A 267 -18.50 -10.36 15.83
CA HIS A 267 -18.35 -11.11 14.57
C HIS A 267 -17.10 -12.00 14.54
N THR A 268 -16.18 -11.86 15.51
CA THR A 268 -14.89 -12.57 15.53
C THR A 268 -15.07 -14.08 15.39
N GLN A 269 -15.90 -14.70 16.22
CA GLN A 269 -16.11 -16.16 16.20
C GLN A 269 -16.61 -16.67 14.84
N PHE A 270 -17.60 -16.00 14.24
CA PHE A 270 -18.14 -16.41 12.95
C PHE A 270 -17.11 -16.25 11.82
N LEU A 271 -16.34 -15.16 11.84
CA LEU A 271 -15.28 -14.93 10.85
C LEU A 271 -14.20 -16.01 10.95
N ASP A 272 -13.77 -16.36 12.16
CA ASP A 272 -12.73 -17.37 12.39
C ASP A 272 -13.22 -18.80 12.10
N GLU A 273 -14.46 -19.15 12.48
CA GLU A 273 -14.97 -20.52 12.34
C GLU A 273 -15.64 -20.82 10.98
N LYS A 274 -16.16 -19.80 10.29
CA LYS A 274 -16.96 -19.99 9.07
C LYS A 274 -16.34 -19.37 7.83
N ILE A 275 -15.72 -18.19 7.94
CA ILE A 275 -15.19 -17.47 6.78
C ILE A 275 -13.71 -17.79 6.54
N GLN A 276 -12.88 -17.79 7.58
CA GLN A 276 -11.45 -18.10 7.45
C GLN A 276 -11.18 -19.47 6.79
N PRO A 277 -11.91 -20.56 7.14
CA PRO A 277 -11.70 -21.86 6.46
C PRO A 277 -11.99 -21.82 4.96
N ILE A 278 -12.89 -20.95 4.50
CA ILE A 278 -13.17 -20.78 3.06
C ILE A 278 -11.97 -20.12 2.38
N LEU A 279 -11.40 -19.08 3.00
CA LEU A 279 -10.19 -18.42 2.49
C LEU A 279 -8.99 -19.37 2.47
N ASP A 280 -8.82 -20.17 3.51
CA ASP A 280 -7.73 -21.14 3.63
C ASP A 280 -7.82 -22.21 2.52
N LYS A 281 -9.03 -22.71 2.22
CA LYS A 281 -9.27 -23.68 1.13
C LYS A 281 -8.89 -23.13 -0.24
N VAL A 282 -9.11 -21.83 -0.47
CA VAL A 282 -8.75 -21.15 -1.72
C VAL A 282 -7.27 -20.74 -1.75
N GLY A 283 -6.52 -20.93 -0.65
CA GLY A 283 -5.11 -20.58 -0.54
C GLY A 283 -4.85 -19.08 -0.38
N SER A 284 -5.85 -18.32 0.07
CA SER A 284 -5.69 -16.89 0.32
C SER A 284 -4.89 -16.65 1.61
N SER A 285 -3.89 -15.77 1.57
CA SER A 285 -3.12 -15.35 2.75
C SER A 285 -3.84 -14.32 3.62
N VAL A 286 -5.07 -13.98 3.27
CA VAL A 286 -5.86 -12.92 3.90
C VAL A 286 -6.51 -13.43 5.19
N ASN A 287 -6.45 -12.62 6.25
CA ASN A 287 -7.15 -12.92 7.49
C ASN A 287 -8.53 -12.22 7.50
N ALA A 288 -9.61 -13.02 7.52
CA ALA A 288 -10.99 -12.54 7.45
C ALA A 288 -11.35 -11.55 8.57
N ARG A 289 -10.94 -11.87 9.80
CA ARG A 289 -11.19 -11.03 10.98
C ARG A 289 -10.51 -9.68 10.87
N LEU A 290 -9.25 -9.66 10.41
CA LEU A 290 -8.48 -8.42 10.23
C LEU A 290 -9.05 -7.57 9.09
N GLU A 291 -9.44 -8.17 7.96
CA GLU A 291 -10.09 -7.46 6.85
C GLU A 291 -11.40 -6.81 7.27
N PHE A 292 -12.23 -7.55 8.01
CA PHE A 292 -13.48 -7.04 8.53
C PHE A 292 -13.24 -5.88 9.51
N SER A 293 -12.29 -6.06 10.44
CA SER A 293 -11.90 -5.03 11.40
C SER A 293 -11.39 -3.77 10.70
N ARG A 294 -10.55 -3.92 9.68
CA ARG A 294 -10.02 -2.82 8.86
C ARG A 294 -11.14 -2.02 8.22
N GLY A 295 -12.13 -2.70 7.63
CA GLY A 295 -13.30 -2.04 7.05
C GLY A 295 -14.14 -1.24 8.06
N LEU A 296 -14.25 -1.69 9.30
CA LEU A 296 -14.93 -0.95 10.37
C LEU A 296 -14.09 0.22 10.91
N VAL A 297 -12.78 0.04 11.06
CA VAL A 297 -11.85 1.10 11.49
C VAL A 297 -11.87 2.27 10.51
N ILE A 298 -11.97 2.03 9.21
CA ILE A 298 -12.10 3.12 8.22
C ILE A 298 -13.30 4.05 8.53
N LEU A 299 -14.43 3.54 9.05
CA LEU A 299 -15.56 4.37 9.44
C LEU A 299 -15.22 5.32 10.61
N VAL A 300 -14.40 4.85 11.55
CA VAL A 300 -13.86 5.63 12.65
C VAL A 300 -12.92 6.70 12.13
N LEU A 301 -11.99 6.35 11.24
CA LEU A 301 -11.04 7.30 10.66
C LEU A 301 -11.76 8.41 9.88
N GLU A 302 -12.75 8.06 9.05
CA GLU A 302 -13.62 9.02 8.37
C GLU A 302 -14.38 9.92 9.34
N LYS A 303 -14.78 9.40 10.50
CA LYS A 303 -15.53 10.15 11.52
C LYS A 303 -14.62 11.13 12.25
N LEU A 304 -13.47 10.66 12.71
CA LEU A 304 -12.44 11.49 13.34
C LEU A 304 -11.98 12.61 12.42
N ALA A 305 -11.70 12.29 11.15
CA ALA A 305 -11.29 13.27 10.16
C ALA A 305 -12.32 14.39 9.93
N ALA A 306 -13.60 14.12 10.16
CA ALA A 306 -14.68 15.09 10.06
C ALA A 306 -14.91 15.88 11.36
N ASP A 307 -14.75 15.25 12.53
CA ASP A 307 -15.06 15.86 13.82
C ASP A 307 -13.92 16.72 14.38
N ILE A 308 -12.67 16.27 14.23
CA ILE A 308 -11.47 16.93 14.79
C ILE A 308 -11.42 18.43 14.44
N PRO A 309 -11.64 18.86 13.19
CA PRO A 309 -11.60 20.30 12.84
C PRO A 309 -12.55 21.17 13.66
N CYS A 310 -13.71 20.63 14.08
CA CYS A 310 -14.68 21.36 14.89
C CYS A 310 -14.31 21.42 16.38
N LEU A 311 -13.41 20.54 16.83
CA LEU A 311 -13.01 20.41 18.22
C LEU A 311 -11.72 21.16 18.55
N LEU A 312 -10.98 21.64 17.53
CA LEU A 312 -9.69 22.31 17.72
C LEU A 312 -9.77 23.54 18.64
N TYR A 313 -10.95 24.16 18.85
CA TYR A 313 -11.08 25.38 19.66
C TYR A 313 -11.55 25.14 21.11
N ASP A 314 -11.86 23.90 21.49
CA ASP A 314 -12.28 23.54 22.86
C ASP A 314 -11.31 22.54 23.47
N ASP A 315 -10.49 23.01 24.43
CA ASP A 315 -9.46 22.19 25.07
C ASP A 315 -10.03 20.92 25.73
N ASN A 316 -11.20 21.03 26.39
CA ASN A 316 -11.77 19.92 27.16
C ASN A 316 -12.36 18.86 26.23
N LEU A 317 -13.12 19.29 25.21
CA LEU A 317 -13.68 18.36 24.24
C LEU A 317 -12.60 17.68 23.40
N PHE A 318 -11.55 18.43 23.02
CA PHE A 318 -10.42 17.87 22.28
C PHE A 318 -9.65 16.85 23.13
N CYS A 319 -9.34 17.15 24.39
CA CYS A 319 -8.70 16.19 25.30
C CYS A 319 -9.54 14.93 25.47
N HIS A 320 -10.84 15.09 25.74
CA HIS A 320 -11.76 13.96 25.88
C HIS A 320 -11.74 13.07 24.63
N LEU A 321 -11.77 13.68 23.43
CA LEU A 321 -11.63 12.92 22.17
C LEU A 321 -10.31 12.13 22.11
N VAL A 322 -9.18 12.78 22.40
CA VAL A 322 -7.87 12.12 22.36
C VAL A 322 -7.83 10.95 23.34
N ASP A 323 -8.33 11.14 24.57
CA ASP A 323 -8.35 10.09 25.59
C ASP A 323 -9.16 8.87 25.14
N GLU A 324 -10.37 9.10 24.61
CA GLU A 324 -11.23 8.03 24.09
C GLU A 324 -10.60 7.33 22.86
N VAL A 325 -9.92 8.07 21.99
CA VAL A 325 -9.20 7.49 20.84
C VAL A 325 -8.03 6.62 21.31
N LEU A 326 -7.26 7.06 22.31
CA LEU A 326 -6.15 6.28 22.87
C LEU A 326 -6.64 5.00 23.56
N LEU A 327 -7.78 5.07 24.26
CA LEU A 327 -8.43 3.89 24.84
C LEU A 327 -8.90 2.92 23.75
N PHE A 328 -9.56 3.43 22.71
CA PHE A 328 -9.99 2.65 21.55
C PHE A 328 -8.81 1.93 20.88
N GLU A 329 -7.71 2.64 20.59
CA GLU A 329 -6.51 2.06 19.96
C GLU A 329 -5.89 0.96 20.83
N ARG A 330 -5.84 1.17 22.15
CA ARG A 330 -5.33 0.18 23.10
C ARG A 330 -6.15 -1.10 23.08
N GLU A 331 -7.48 -0.98 23.13
CA GLU A 331 -8.39 -2.15 23.09
C GLU A 331 -8.32 -2.84 21.72
N LEU A 332 -8.33 -2.07 20.63
CA LEU A 332 -8.23 -2.57 19.26
C LEU A 332 -6.96 -3.41 19.05
N HIS A 333 -5.82 -2.96 19.59
CA HIS A 333 -4.58 -3.71 19.51
C HIS A 333 -4.53 -4.91 20.47
N SER A 334 -4.78 -4.69 21.76
CA SER A 334 -4.56 -5.70 22.81
C SER A 334 -5.62 -6.80 22.85
N VAL A 335 -6.88 -6.47 22.57
CA VAL A 335 -8.01 -7.41 22.63
C VAL A 335 -8.31 -8.00 21.26
N HIS A 336 -8.34 -7.17 20.21
CA HIS A 336 -8.72 -7.61 18.86
C HIS A 336 -7.51 -7.97 17.98
N GLY A 337 -6.28 -7.75 18.44
CA GLY A 337 -5.06 -8.12 17.72
C GLY A 337 -4.87 -7.33 16.42
N TYR A 338 -5.39 -6.10 16.34
CA TYR A 338 -5.27 -5.27 15.14
C TYR A 338 -3.82 -4.80 14.96
N PRO A 339 -3.17 -5.05 13.81
CA PRO A 339 -1.77 -4.70 13.59
C PRO A 339 -1.53 -3.18 13.54
N GLY A 340 -0.44 -2.73 14.16
CA GLY A 340 0.02 -1.34 14.06
C GLY A 340 0.48 -0.94 12.65
N THR A 341 0.70 -1.90 11.75
CA THR A 341 1.03 -1.66 10.33
C THR A 341 -0.16 -1.19 9.51
N PHE A 342 -1.39 -1.33 10.02
CA PHE A 342 -2.59 -0.88 9.34
C PHE A 342 -2.93 0.57 9.66
N ALA A 343 -3.74 1.17 8.79
CA ALA A 343 -4.36 2.46 9.06
C ALA A 343 -5.14 2.41 10.38
N ASN A 344 -4.90 3.40 11.24
CA ASN A 344 -5.44 3.50 12.60
C ASN A 344 -5.59 4.97 13.01
N CYS A 345 -6.21 5.24 14.15
CA CYS A 345 -6.57 6.60 14.58
C CYS A 345 -5.35 7.48 14.85
N MET A 346 -4.20 6.88 15.17
CA MET A 346 -2.95 7.63 15.42
C MET A 346 -2.48 8.37 14.17
N HIS A 347 -2.79 7.88 12.97
CA HIS A 347 -2.50 8.58 11.72
C HIS A 347 -3.34 9.86 11.57
N ILE A 348 -4.57 9.85 12.07
CA ILE A 348 -5.46 11.02 12.03
C ILE A 348 -4.99 12.07 13.05
N LEU A 349 -4.64 11.63 14.27
CA LEU A 349 -4.08 12.52 15.31
C LEU A 349 -2.69 13.06 14.95
N SER A 350 -1.98 12.41 14.02
CA SER A 350 -0.67 12.85 13.52
C SER A 350 -0.74 13.88 12.39
N GLU A 351 -1.94 14.22 11.91
CA GLU A 351 -2.13 15.33 10.97
C GLU A 351 -1.65 16.63 11.63
N GLU A 352 -0.97 17.49 10.87
CA GLU A 352 -0.22 18.62 11.41
C GLU A 352 -1.04 19.53 12.34
N THR A 353 -2.21 19.97 11.89
CA THR A 353 -3.02 20.91 12.68
C THR A 353 -3.56 20.27 13.96
N CYS A 354 -4.03 19.03 13.87
CA CYS A 354 -4.49 18.26 15.02
C CYS A 354 -3.35 17.99 16.01
N PHE A 355 -2.17 17.63 15.50
CA PHE A 355 -1.01 17.27 16.28
C PHE A 355 -0.43 18.46 17.06
N GLN A 356 -0.26 19.61 16.40
CA GLN A 356 0.19 20.83 17.08
C GLN A 356 -0.78 21.27 18.18
N ARG A 357 -2.09 21.11 17.92
CA ARG A 357 -3.10 21.38 18.93
C ARG A 357 -2.98 20.43 20.11
N TRP A 358 -2.77 19.15 19.85
CA TRP A 358 -2.55 18.16 20.90
C TRP A 358 -1.33 18.50 21.76
N LEU A 359 -0.18 18.79 21.16
CA LEU A 359 1.01 19.23 21.91
C LEU A 359 0.75 20.47 22.78
N THR A 360 0.04 21.45 22.23
CA THR A 360 -0.28 22.70 22.94
C THR A 360 -1.14 22.44 24.17
N VAL A 361 -2.18 21.64 24.01
CA VAL A 361 -3.12 21.33 25.09
C VAL A 361 -2.45 20.41 26.13
N GLU A 362 -1.66 19.42 25.69
CA GLU A 362 -0.89 18.56 26.58
C GLU A 362 0.10 19.37 27.43
N ARG A 363 0.84 20.31 26.82
CA ARG A 363 1.74 21.23 27.54
C ARG A 363 0.98 22.03 28.60
N LYS A 364 -0.16 22.61 28.22
CA LYS A 364 -0.99 23.42 29.12
C LYS A 364 -1.42 22.62 30.35
N PHE A 365 -1.97 21.42 30.16
CA PHE A 365 -2.43 20.60 31.28
C PHE A 365 -1.27 20.04 32.12
N ALA A 366 -0.14 19.68 31.49
CA ALA A 366 1.06 19.27 32.21
C ALA A 366 1.60 20.37 33.13
N LEU A 367 1.65 21.62 32.67
CA LEU A 367 2.07 22.77 33.47
C LEU A 367 1.09 23.04 34.63
N GLN A 368 -0.22 22.98 34.37
CA GLN A 368 -1.24 23.12 35.43
C GLN A 368 -1.12 22.02 36.49
N LYS A 369 -0.87 20.77 36.07
CA LYS A 369 -0.65 19.65 36.98
C LYS A 369 0.61 19.85 37.81
N MET A 370 1.67 20.37 37.20
CA MET A 370 2.93 20.71 37.88
C MET A 370 2.74 21.83 38.92
N ASP A 371 1.98 22.88 38.59
CA ASP A 371 1.64 23.96 39.53
C ASP A 371 0.84 23.44 40.73
N SER A 372 -0.19 22.63 40.45
CA SER A 372 -1.04 22.03 41.48
C SER A 372 -0.25 21.09 42.41
N MET A 373 0.65 20.30 41.84
CA MET A 373 1.52 19.37 42.58
C MET A 373 2.47 20.10 43.53
N LEU A 374 3.17 21.14 43.07
CA LEU A 374 4.12 21.89 43.90
C LEU A 374 3.43 22.74 44.98
N SER A 375 2.17 23.11 44.75
CA SER A 375 1.34 23.85 45.70
C SER A 375 0.67 22.96 46.75
N SER A 376 0.75 21.63 46.62
CA SER A 376 0.18 20.68 47.57
C SER A 376 0.90 20.75 48.93
N GLU A 377 0.17 20.64 50.03
CA GLU A 377 0.74 20.58 51.38
C GLU A 377 1.66 19.37 51.56
N ALA A 378 1.37 18.26 50.87
CA ALA A 378 2.14 17.03 50.92
C ALA A 378 3.33 17.00 49.95
N ALA A 379 3.51 18.03 49.11
CA ALA A 379 4.45 18.03 47.99
C ALA A 379 5.89 17.65 48.40
N TRP A 380 6.31 18.06 49.58
CA TRP A 380 7.69 17.90 50.09
C TRP A 380 7.83 16.76 51.10
N THR A 381 6.76 16.00 51.33
CA THR A 381 6.77 14.83 52.22
C THR A 381 6.78 13.55 51.40
N SER A 382 7.48 12.53 51.88
CA SER A 382 7.40 11.19 51.30
C SER A 382 6.04 10.57 51.58
N GLN A 383 5.46 9.92 50.56
CA GLN A 383 4.21 9.16 50.69
C GLN A 383 4.38 7.98 51.66
N TYR A 384 5.61 7.46 51.81
CA TYR A 384 5.95 6.28 52.63
C TYR A 384 6.63 6.65 53.95
N LYS A 385 6.47 7.89 54.44
CA LYS A 385 7.08 8.40 55.68
C LYS A 385 6.90 7.51 56.92
N ASP A 386 5.84 6.69 56.95
CA ASP A 386 5.49 5.80 58.06
C ASP A 386 6.01 4.35 57.87
N ILE A 387 6.72 4.07 56.77
CA ILE A 387 7.26 2.75 56.42
C ILE A 387 8.77 2.86 56.23
N THR A 388 9.53 2.65 57.31
CA THR A 388 10.98 2.90 57.37
C THR A 388 11.83 2.06 56.41
N ASP A 389 11.30 0.93 55.94
CA ASP A 389 12.06 -0.07 55.18
C ASP A 389 11.82 0.04 53.65
N VAL A 390 11.01 1.01 53.19
CA VAL A 390 10.58 1.12 51.78
C VAL A 390 11.18 2.31 51.04
N ASP A 391 11.55 3.39 51.74
CA ASP A 391 12.03 4.64 51.12
C ASP A 391 13.29 5.19 51.81
N GLU A 392 14.44 4.53 51.56
CA GLU A 392 15.75 5.00 52.05
C GLU A 392 16.09 6.43 51.59
N MET A 393 15.61 6.83 50.41
CA MET A 393 15.88 8.12 49.78
C MET A 393 14.91 9.22 50.22
N LYS A 394 13.82 8.90 50.94
CA LYS A 394 12.75 9.82 51.34
C LYS A 394 12.30 10.69 50.17
N VAL A 395 11.90 10.05 49.07
CA VAL A 395 11.49 10.74 47.84
C VAL A 395 10.21 11.54 48.11
N PRO A 396 10.18 12.86 47.79
CA PRO A 396 8.98 13.65 48.01
C PRO A 396 7.90 13.36 46.96
N ASP A 397 6.63 13.48 47.38
CA ASP A 397 5.43 13.27 46.56
C ASP A 397 5.45 14.03 45.22
N CYS A 398 5.99 15.25 45.21
CA CYS A 398 6.09 16.04 43.98
C CYS A 398 7.00 15.39 42.93
N ALA A 399 8.08 14.71 43.34
CA ALA A 399 9.00 14.07 42.41
C ALA A 399 8.37 12.82 41.79
N GLU A 400 7.68 11.99 42.59
CA GLU A 400 6.97 10.81 42.10
C GLU A 400 5.82 11.18 41.18
N THR A 401 5.02 12.19 41.56
CA THR A 401 3.91 12.67 40.74
C THR A 401 4.41 13.25 39.42
N PHE A 402 5.55 13.96 39.42
CA PHE A 402 6.17 14.47 38.21
C PHE A 402 6.66 13.35 37.28
N MET A 403 7.32 12.31 37.82
CA MET A 403 7.73 11.16 37.00
C MET A 403 6.54 10.38 36.45
N THR A 404 5.46 10.26 37.24
CA THR A 404 4.19 9.67 36.77
C THR A 404 3.58 10.49 35.63
N LEU A 405 3.59 11.82 35.72
CA LEU A 405 3.14 12.70 34.64
C LEU A 405 3.94 12.46 33.35
N LEU A 406 5.27 12.34 33.45
CA LEU A 406 6.10 12.02 32.28
C LEU A 406 5.75 10.65 31.70
N LEU A 407 5.58 9.62 32.51
CA LEU A 407 5.17 8.28 32.05
C LEU A 407 3.81 8.30 31.35
N VAL A 408 2.84 9.04 31.89
CA VAL A 408 1.52 9.22 31.26
C VAL A 408 1.67 9.88 29.89
N ILE A 409 2.48 10.93 29.77
CA ILE A 409 2.75 11.56 28.47
C ILE A 409 3.43 10.55 27.52
N THR A 410 4.41 9.77 27.97
CA THR A 410 5.06 8.72 27.17
C THR A 410 4.05 7.72 26.63
N ASP A 411 3.13 7.25 27.47
CA ASP A 411 2.10 6.28 27.07
C ASP A 411 1.19 6.80 25.96
N ARG A 412 0.94 8.11 25.95
CA ARG A 412 0.06 8.78 24.97
C ARG A 412 0.68 8.88 23.57
N TYR A 413 1.99 9.07 23.47
CA TYR A 413 2.65 9.28 22.17
C TYR A 413 3.47 8.07 21.66
N LYS A 414 3.77 7.07 22.50
CA LYS A 414 4.65 5.93 22.12
C LYS A 414 4.18 5.17 20.87
N ASN A 415 2.86 5.16 20.61
CA ASN A 415 2.23 4.47 19.49
C ASN A 415 2.02 5.34 18.25
N LEU A 416 2.54 6.58 18.22
CA LEU A 416 2.48 7.42 17.02
C LEU A 416 3.22 6.74 15.84
N PRO A 417 2.72 6.91 14.61
CA PRO A 417 3.25 6.19 13.44
C PRO A 417 4.64 6.64 13.02
N THR A 418 5.01 7.91 13.23
CA THR A 418 6.28 8.47 12.73
C THR A 418 7.21 8.89 13.86
N ALA A 419 8.50 8.63 13.69
CA ALA A 419 9.52 8.98 14.67
C ALA A 419 9.59 10.50 14.91
N SER A 420 9.41 11.30 13.85
CA SER A 420 9.37 12.78 13.95
C SER A 420 8.30 13.26 14.93
N ARG A 421 7.09 12.66 14.91
CA ARG A 421 6.01 13.00 15.84
C ARG A 421 6.34 12.59 17.28
N LYS A 422 6.92 11.40 17.47
CA LYS A 422 7.41 10.97 18.80
C LYS A 422 8.47 11.93 19.36
N LEU A 423 9.39 12.39 18.52
CA LEU A 423 10.44 13.32 18.90
C LEU A 423 9.89 14.69 19.36
N GLN A 424 8.84 15.21 18.73
CA GLN A 424 8.22 16.47 19.16
C GLN A 424 7.56 16.35 20.55
N PHE A 425 6.94 15.19 20.86
CA PHE A 425 6.45 14.93 22.21
C PHE A 425 7.57 14.74 23.24
N LEU A 426 8.67 14.09 22.83
CA LEU A 426 9.85 13.98 23.67
C LEU A 426 10.48 15.35 23.96
N GLU A 427 10.47 16.26 22.98
CA GLU A 427 10.87 17.65 23.17
C GLU A 427 9.98 18.37 24.19
N LEU A 428 8.67 18.15 24.14
CA LEU A 428 7.76 18.62 25.20
C LEU A 428 8.13 18.06 26.58
N GLN A 429 8.43 16.76 26.70
CA GLN A 429 8.86 16.19 27.98
C GLN A 429 10.16 16.80 28.49
N LYS A 430 11.11 17.06 27.60
CA LYS A 430 12.36 17.76 27.92
C LYS A 430 12.09 19.18 28.42
N ASP A 431 11.20 19.93 27.77
CA ASP A 431 10.78 21.26 28.22
C ASP A 431 10.18 21.20 29.62
N LEU A 432 9.30 20.22 29.88
CA LEU A 432 8.68 20.04 31.20
C LEU A 432 9.70 19.71 32.30
N VAL A 433 10.75 18.94 31.99
CA VAL A 433 11.86 18.67 32.91
C VAL A 433 12.65 19.95 33.20
N ASP A 434 12.90 20.78 32.20
CA ASP A 434 13.55 22.09 32.37
C ASP A 434 12.73 23.02 33.27
N ASP A 435 11.43 23.13 32.99
CA ASP A 435 10.47 23.91 33.77
C ASP A 435 10.41 23.44 35.24
N PHE A 436 10.37 22.12 35.46
CA PHE A 436 10.39 21.56 36.81
C PHE A 436 11.70 21.88 37.53
N ARG A 437 12.86 21.76 36.86
CA ARG A 437 14.17 22.14 37.41
C ARG A 437 14.20 23.61 37.82
N ILE A 438 13.70 24.51 36.97
CA ILE A 438 13.65 25.95 37.25
C ILE A 438 12.82 26.21 38.51
N ARG A 439 11.63 25.60 38.62
CA ARG A 439 10.75 25.74 39.79
C ARG A 439 11.39 25.18 41.06
N LEU A 440 12.00 24.00 41.01
CA LEU A 440 12.76 23.45 42.15
C LEU A 440 13.89 24.40 42.58
N THR A 441 14.60 25.00 41.62
CA THR A 441 15.67 25.97 41.90
C THR A 441 15.12 27.24 42.56
N GLN A 442 13.94 27.71 42.17
CA GLN A 442 13.28 28.85 42.80
C GLN A 442 12.90 28.55 44.25
N VAL A 443 12.24 27.42 44.51
CA VAL A 443 11.89 26.99 45.87
C VAL A 443 13.16 26.80 46.71
N MET A 444 14.21 26.20 46.15
CA MET A 444 15.49 26.04 46.84
C MET A 444 16.11 27.37 47.25
N LYS A 445 16.01 28.41 46.40
CA LYS A 445 16.51 29.75 46.71
C LYS A 445 15.77 30.40 47.87
N GLU A 446 14.46 30.19 47.99
CA GLU A 446 13.67 30.67 49.13
C GLU A 446 14.11 30.03 50.46
N GLU A 447 14.51 28.76 50.43
CA GLU A 447 14.95 27.98 51.59
C GLU A 447 16.45 28.14 51.93
N THR A 448 17.21 28.93 51.16
CA THR A 448 18.69 29.08 51.33
C THR A 448 19.11 29.57 52.72
N ARG A 449 18.21 30.26 53.45
CA ARG A 449 18.47 30.72 54.82
C ARG A 449 18.58 29.58 55.83
N ALA A 450 18.05 28.40 55.49
CA ALA A 450 18.13 27.17 56.27
C ALA A 450 18.61 26.02 55.37
N SER A 451 19.90 26.01 55.04
CA SER A 451 20.55 25.04 54.14
C SER A 451 20.50 23.56 54.57
N LEU A 452 19.96 23.27 55.77
CA LEU A 452 19.68 21.93 56.29
C LEU A 452 18.20 21.76 56.69
N GLY A 453 17.34 22.68 56.27
CA GLY A 453 15.90 22.60 56.50
C GLY A 453 15.30 21.37 55.82
N PHE A 454 14.24 20.82 56.41
CA PHE A 454 13.52 19.65 55.89
C PHE A 454 13.23 19.77 54.38
N ARG A 455 12.74 20.93 53.94
CA ARG A 455 12.37 21.20 52.55
C ARG A 455 13.57 21.28 51.61
N TYR A 456 14.70 21.82 52.09
CA TYR A 456 15.95 21.85 51.32
C TYR A 456 16.45 20.43 51.03
N CYS A 457 16.45 19.54 52.04
CA CYS A 457 16.79 18.14 51.86
C CYS A 457 15.81 17.42 50.93
N ALA A 458 14.50 17.67 51.05
CA ALA A 458 13.50 17.09 50.16
C ALA A 458 13.72 17.48 48.69
N ILE A 459 14.12 18.73 48.41
CA ILE A 459 14.46 19.16 47.04
C ILE A 459 15.67 18.40 46.49
N LEU A 460 16.71 18.21 47.29
CA LEU A 460 17.89 17.43 46.87
C LEU A 460 17.52 15.97 46.58
N ASN A 461 16.67 15.37 47.42
CA ASN A 461 16.17 14.01 47.21
C ASN A 461 15.33 13.91 45.92
N ALA A 462 14.47 14.90 45.64
CA ALA A 462 13.70 14.98 44.40
C ALA A 462 14.62 15.00 43.17
N VAL A 463 15.65 15.85 43.17
CA VAL A 463 16.60 15.96 42.07
C VAL A 463 17.38 14.68 41.88
N ASN A 464 17.85 14.06 42.98
CA ASN A 464 18.58 12.80 42.93
C ASN A 464 17.70 11.66 42.36
N TYR A 465 16.46 11.55 42.84
CA TYR A 465 15.49 10.57 42.37
C TYR A 465 15.22 10.74 40.87
N ILE A 466 14.83 11.94 40.43
CA ILE A 466 14.53 12.22 39.02
C ILE A 466 15.74 11.93 38.14
N SER A 467 16.94 12.35 38.56
CA SER A 467 18.17 12.10 37.79
C SER A 467 18.47 10.60 37.65
N THR A 468 18.25 9.83 38.72
CA THR A 468 18.44 8.37 38.70
C THR A 468 17.44 7.71 37.76
N VAL A 469 16.14 8.04 37.89
CA VAL A 469 15.10 7.44 37.04
C VAL A 469 15.30 7.82 35.57
N LEU A 470 15.70 9.05 35.26
CA LEU A 470 15.98 9.46 33.88
C LEU A 470 17.24 8.80 33.31
N ALA A 471 18.27 8.53 34.14
CA ALA A 471 19.43 7.76 33.73
C ALA A 471 19.03 6.31 33.41
N ASP A 472 18.23 5.68 34.27
CA ASP A 472 17.70 4.34 34.03
C ASP A 472 16.85 4.29 32.74
N TRP A 473 16.05 5.33 32.47
CA TRP A 473 15.28 5.42 31.22
C TRP A 473 16.20 5.51 30.00
N ALA A 474 17.30 6.25 30.08
CA ALA A 474 18.26 6.35 28.98
C ALA A 474 18.92 5.00 28.67
N ASP A 475 19.27 4.23 29.70
CA ASP A 475 19.89 2.91 29.55
C ASP A 475 18.90 1.87 28.98
N ASN A 476 17.61 1.96 29.33
CA ASN A 476 16.56 1.06 28.84
C ASN A 476 16.12 1.33 27.38
N VAL A 477 16.46 2.49 26.79
CA VAL A 477 16.11 2.83 25.40
C VAL A 477 17.11 2.22 24.37
N VAL A 478 18.24 1.69 24.83
CA VAL A 478 19.29 1.08 23.98
C VAL A 478 19.10 -0.45 23.79
N SER A 479 18.11 -1.06 24.45
CA SER A 479 17.69 -2.46 24.27
C SER A 479 16.35 -2.56 23.56
#